data_AF-A0A0Q7YS57-F1
#
_entry.id   AF-A0A0Q7YS57-F1
#
_cell.length_a   1.000
_cell.length_b   1.000
_cell.length_c   1.000
_cell.angle_alpha   90.00
_cell.angle_beta   90.00
_cell.angle_gamma   90.00
#
_symmetry.space_group_name_H-M   'P 1'
#
loop_
_entity.id
_entity.type
_entity.pdbx_description
1 polymer ?
#
loop_
_entity_poly.entity_id
_entity_poly.type
_entity_poly.pdbx_seq_one_letter_code
_entity_poly.pdbx_strand_id
1 'polypeptide(L)'
;MLLAAALLFAPVAVQAQEQVIRIWGTPAMLGVAERWADAYEKQHPGTRFEFSMKGSDSAIHGLVGGVADIALIGRANDIVDDNGFSRPKEYHAMRIEIATGAVAAPGKSDAIALLIHDDNPLTALTLDQLARIIDCGDEARPIATWGDLGLTGEWARQPIRIHSYDFATRTGLWLQNRVTAKDRRMCWDRIAEYDDARRLDGTIAAAADRAGEGGRGDRYALVIANAAQAWGGLKAVALSDGGAAVLPTAATVADRSYPLTRRAYAFVDRAPGKPLAPHVKAFLQFALSAEGQKLLEADNGYLPLDRRIAAAQVAILESEK
;
A
#
# COMPACT_ATOMS: atom_id res chain seq x y z
N MET A 1 47.76 -52.49 38.52
CA MET A 1 46.62 -51.56 38.63
C MET A 1 46.81 -50.46 37.61
N LEU A 2 46.13 -50.54 36.47
CA LEU A 2 46.14 -49.51 35.42
C LEU A 2 44.97 -48.56 35.68
N LEU A 3 45.24 -47.31 36.08
CA LEU A 3 44.23 -46.25 36.11
C LEU A 3 44.08 -45.68 34.71
N ALA A 4 42.92 -45.89 34.09
CA ALA A 4 42.51 -45.18 32.89
C ALA A 4 41.95 -43.80 33.29
N ALA A 5 42.64 -42.73 32.88
CA ALA A 5 42.15 -41.37 33.02
C ALA A 5 41.09 -41.10 31.94
N ALA A 6 39.83 -41.00 32.35
CA ALA A 6 38.75 -40.56 31.48
C ALA A 6 38.84 -39.03 31.29
N LEU A 7 39.29 -38.61 30.11
CA LEU A 7 39.20 -37.21 29.67
C LEU A 7 37.73 -36.90 29.35
N LEU A 8 37.06 -36.19 30.27
CA LEU A 8 35.74 -35.62 30.04
C LEU A 8 35.88 -34.39 29.13
N PHE A 9 35.44 -34.51 27.87
CA PHE A 9 35.22 -33.35 27.01
C PHE A 9 33.98 -32.62 27.50
N ALA A 10 34.14 -31.40 28.02
CA ALA A 10 33.03 -30.49 28.27
C ALA A 10 32.36 -30.13 26.94
N PRO A 11 31.03 -30.08 26.85
CA PRO A 11 30.35 -29.66 25.64
C PRO A 11 30.67 -28.19 25.39
N VAL A 12 31.30 -27.91 24.25
CA VAL A 12 31.43 -26.54 23.74
C VAL A 12 30.02 -26.06 23.44
N ALA A 13 29.53 -25.09 24.20
CA ALA A 13 28.29 -24.41 23.86
C ALA A 13 28.50 -23.72 22.50
N VAL A 14 27.84 -24.25 21.47
CA VAL A 14 27.75 -23.57 20.18
C VAL A 14 26.97 -22.28 20.44
N GLN A 15 27.68 -21.15 20.56
CA GLN A 15 27.03 -19.85 20.52
C GLN A 15 26.34 -19.75 19.16
N ALA A 16 25.01 -19.71 19.15
CA ALA A 16 24.26 -19.43 17.95
C ALA A 16 24.76 -18.09 17.39
N GLN A 17 25.27 -18.12 16.16
CA GLN A 17 25.75 -16.93 15.48
C GLN A 17 24.57 -15.96 15.34
N GLU A 18 24.74 -14.74 15.83
CA GLU A 18 23.70 -13.70 15.83
C GLU A 18 23.21 -13.46 14.39
N GLN A 19 21.91 -13.65 14.16
CA GLN A 19 21.28 -13.45 12.85
C GLN A 19 20.61 -12.08 12.81
N VAL A 20 21.18 -11.14 12.07
CA VAL A 20 20.61 -9.80 11.92
C VAL A 20 19.72 -9.77 10.67
N ILE A 21 18.47 -9.32 10.82
CA ILE A 21 17.53 -9.08 9.72
C ILE A 21 17.38 -7.56 9.54
N ARG A 22 17.87 -7.05 8.41
CA ARG A 22 17.84 -5.61 8.10
C ARG A 22 16.61 -5.29 7.28
N ILE A 23 15.73 -4.47 7.84
CA ILE A 23 14.44 -4.11 7.24
C ILE A 23 14.47 -2.63 6.85
N TRP A 24 14.28 -2.35 5.56
CA TRP A 24 14.11 -1.00 5.05
C TRP A 24 12.68 -0.82 4.57
N GLY A 25 12.14 0.40 4.58
CA GLY A 25 10.76 0.57 4.13
C GLY A 25 10.13 1.93 4.36
N THR A 26 8.81 1.98 4.20
CA THR A 26 8.01 3.18 4.52
C THR A 26 7.86 3.37 6.03
N PRO A 27 8.01 4.61 6.57
CA PRO A 27 7.75 4.90 7.99
C PRO A 27 6.41 4.36 8.50
N ALA A 28 5.39 4.32 7.63
CA ALA A 28 4.04 3.87 7.97
C ALA A 28 3.97 2.39 8.41
N MET A 29 4.97 1.57 8.04
CA MET A 29 5.05 0.15 8.45
C MET A 29 5.95 -0.10 9.66
N LEU A 30 6.63 0.92 10.21
CA LEU A 30 7.59 0.73 11.31
C LEU A 30 6.94 0.05 12.51
N GLY A 31 5.77 0.53 12.97
CA GLY A 31 5.10 -0.06 14.12
C GLY A 31 4.68 -1.52 13.92
N VAL A 32 4.28 -1.91 12.70
CA VAL A 32 4.01 -3.32 12.37
C VAL A 32 5.30 -4.13 12.40
N ALA A 33 6.37 -3.61 11.80
CA ALA A 33 7.66 -4.30 11.70
C ALA A 33 8.30 -4.51 13.08
N GLU A 34 8.22 -3.54 13.98
CA GLU A 34 8.67 -3.64 15.37
C GLU A 34 7.86 -4.70 16.14
N ARG A 35 6.53 -4.71 16.01
CA ARG A 35 5.70 -5.74 16.65
C ARG A 35 6.01 -7.15 16.15
N TRP A 36 6.27 -7.31 14.85
CA TRP A 36 6.73 -8.58 14.31
C TRP A 36 8.09 -8.98 14.85
N ALA A 37 9.05 -8.06 14.87
CA ALA A 37 10.38 -8.30 15.42
C ALA A 37 10.33 -8.72 16.89
N ASP A 38 9.66 -7.94 17.75
CA ASP A 38 9.53 -8.23 19.18
C ASP A 38 8.95 -9.62 19.47
N ALA A 39 7.95 -10.03 18.68
CA ALA A 39 7.33 -11.34 18.83
C ALA A 39 8.24 -12.46 18.28
N TYR A 40 8.91 -12.22 17.16
CA TYR A 40 9.82 -13.19 16.54
C TYR A 40 11.08 -13.43 17.38
N GLU A 41 11.69 -12.38 17.93
CA GLU A 41 12.88 -12.46 18.79
C GLU A 41 12.61 -13.27 20.06
N LYS A 42 11.41 -13.17 20.65
CA LYS A 42 11.01 -13.99 21.81
C LYS A 42 10.98 -15.49 21.48
N GLN A 43 10.65 -15.83 20.25
CA GLN A 43 10.61 -17.22 19.78
C GLN A 43 11.99 -17.68 19.25
N HIS A 44 12.87 -16.73 18.89
CA HIS A 44 14.18 -16.96 18.27
C HIS A 44 15.27 -16.08 18.92
N PRO A 45 15.75 -16.41 20.14
CA PRO A 45 16.63 -15.55 20.97
C PRO A 45 18.05 -15.29 20.40
N GLY A 46 18.32 -15.67 19.16
CA GLY A 46 19.55 -15.37 18.41
C GLY A 46 19.32 -14.46 17.19
N THR A 47 18.10 -13.99 16.96
CA THR A 47 17.76 -13.05 15.89
C THR A 47 17.72 -11.63 16.43
N ARG A 48 18.20 -10.67 15.65
CA ARG A 48 18.05 -9.23 15.89
C ARG A 48 17.54 -8.52 14.65
N PHE A 49 16.92 -7.36 14.83
CA PHE A 49 16.42 -6.55 13.74
C PHE A 49 17.06 -5.16 13.70
N GLU A 50 17.29 -4.68 12.47
CA GLU A 50 17.73 -3.31 12.21
C GLU A 50 16.74 -2.64 11.25
N PHE A 51 16.30 -1.42 11.56
CA PHE A 51 15.29 -0.71 10.78
C PHE A 51 15.83 0.56 10.13
N SER A 52 15.56 0.72 8.83
CA SER A 52 15.80 1.97 8.08
C SER A 52 14.54 2.34 7.28
N MET A 53 13.58 2.96 7.97
CA MET A 53 12.25 3.24 7.41
C MET A 53 12.17 4.61 6.76
N LYS A 54 12.99 4.86 5.73
CA LYS A 54 13.13 6.18 5.09
C LYS A 54 12.23 6.40 3.87
N GLY A 55 11.45 5.40 3.48
CA GLY A 55 10.53 5.44 2.34
C GLY A 55 10.71 4.26 1.39
N SER A 56 9.67 3.97 0.60
CA SER A 56 9.64 2.84 -0.35
C SER A 56 10.81 2.82 -1.33
N ASP A 57 11.14 3.97 -1.92
CA ASP A 57 12.15 4.06 -2.98
C ASP A 57 13.54 3.74 -2.42
N SER A 58 13.85 4.24 -1.21
CA SER A 58 15.09 3.91 -0.51
C SER A 58 15.20 2.43 -0.17
N ALA A 59 14.07 1.75 0.10
CA ALA A 59 14.05 0.35 0.47
C ALA A 59 14.44 -0.57 -0.70
N ILE A 60 13.99 -0.27 -1.92
CA ILE A 60 14.44 -0.97 -3.13
C ILE A 60 15.95 -0.80 -3.32
N HIS A 61 16.48 0.42 -3.18
CA HIS A 61 17.92 0.64 -3.26
C HIS A 61 18.69 -0.09 -2.15
N GLY A 62 18.11 -0.25 -0.96
CA GLY A 62 18.66 -1.05 0.12
C GLY A 62 18.86 -2.52 -0.29
N LEU A 63 17.87 -3.12 -0.96
CA LEU A 63 17.99 -4.47 -1.52
C LEU A 63 19.06 -4.54 -2.62
N VAL A 64 19.06 -3.57 -3.54
CA VAL A 64 20.05 -3.52 -4.63
C VAL A 64 21.47 -3.49 -4.07
N GLY A 65 21.71 -2.64 -3.07
CA GLY A 65 23.01 -2.49 -2.41
C GLY A 65 23.37 -3.60 -1.42
N GLY A 66 22.48 -4.55 -1.13
CA GLY A 66 22.72 -5.62 -0.16
C GLY A 66 22.80 -5.14 1.30
N VAL A 67 22.28 -3.95 1.58
CA VAL A 67 22.24 -3.34 2.93
C VAL A 67 20.88 -3.48 3.62
N ALA A 68 19.89 -4.04 2.90
CA ALA A 68 18.62 -4.50 3.43
C ALA A 68 18.42 -5.97 3.03
N ASP A 69 17.82 -6.75 3.92
CA ASP A 69 17.37 -8.12 3.66
C ASP A 69 15.90 -8.14 3.21
N ILE A 70 15.10 -7.19 3.71
CA ILE A 70 13.68 -7.03 3.38
C ILE A 70 13.37 -5.56 3.10
N ALA A 71 12.67 -5.28 2.01
CA ALA A 71 12.08 -3.98 1.73
C ALA A 71 10.55 -4.00 1.93
N LEU A 72 10.04 -3.23 2.90
CA LEU A 72 8.62 -3.07 3.17
C LEU A 72 8.06 -1.84 2.44
N ILE A 73 7.14 -2.09 1.51
CA ILE A 73 6.60 -1.07 0.60
C ILE A 73 5.08 -1.03 0.71
N GLY A 74 4.55 0.14 1.08
CA GLY A 74 3.11 0.40 1.18
C GLY A 74 2.39 0.61 -0.17
N ARG A 75 2.86 -0.02 -1.25
CA ARG A 75 2.27 0.06 -2.59
C ARG A 75 2.82 -1.06 -3.45
N ALA A 76 2.12 -1.40 -4.53
CA ALA A 76 2.73 -2.21 -5.58
C ALA A 76 3.94 -1.46 -6.15
N ASN A 77 4.98 -2.20 -6.50
CA ASN A 77 6.14 -1.63 -7.20
C ASN A 77 5.70 -1.09 -8.57
N ASP A 78 6.25 0.05 -8.95
CA ASP A 78 6.08 0.61 -10.29
C ASP A 78 7.28 0.25 -11.19
N ILE A 79 7.29 0.80 -12.41
CA ILE A 79 8.33 0.55 -13.40
C ILE A 79 9.70 1.10 -12.97
N VAL A 80 9.75 2.13 -12.12
CA VAL A 80 11.00 2.71 -11.62
C VAL A 80 11.57 1.80 -10.54
N ASP A 81 10.75 1.34 -9.60
CA ASP A 81 11.14 0.35 -8.59
C ASP A 81 11.66 -0.94 -9.26
N ASP A 82 10.90 -1.44 -10.23
CA ASP A 82 11.19 -2.69 -10.93
C ASP A 82 12.48 -2.59 -11.76
N ASN A 83 12.65 -1.52 -12.55
CA ASN A 83 13.90 -1.30 -13.29
C ASN A 83 15.09 -1.01 -12.36
N GLY A 84 14.86 -0.29 -11.26
CA GLY A 84 15.88 0.07 -10.28
C GLY A 84 16.51 -1.16 -9.64
N PHE A 85 15.72 -2.22 -9.44
CA PHE A 85 16.22 -3.51 -8.99
C PHE A 85 16.72 -4.40 -10.14
N SER A 86 15.91 -4.59 -11.17
CA SER A 86 16.15 -5.62 -12.18
C SER A 86 17.28 -5.31 -13.15
N ARG A 87 17.53 -4.03 -13.48
CA ARG A 87 18.63 -3.68 -14.38
C ARG A 87 20.01 -3.93 -13.76
N PRO A 88 20.27 -3.56 -12.49
CA PRO A 88 21.53 -3.90 -11.84
C PRO A 88 21.68 -5.38 -11.49
N LYS A 89 20.59 -6.06 -11.11
CA LYS A 89 20.62 -7.46 -10.63
C LYS A 89 20.46 -8.49 -11.75
N GLU A 90 19.93 -8.10 -12.91
CA GLU A 90 19.57 -8.97 -14.04
C GLU A 90 18.43 -9.97 -13.76
N TYR A 91 17.61 -9.70 -12.73
CA TYR A 91 16.37 -10.43 -12.39
C TYR A 91 15.44 -9.57 -11.52
N HIS A 92 14.17 -9.94 -11.41
CA HIS A 92 13.20 -9.22 -10.58
C HIS A 92 13.30 -9.62 -9.10
N ALA A 93 13.10 -8.66 -8.20
CA ALA A 93 12.98 -8.95 -6.78
C ALA A 93 11.76 -9.85 -6.54
N MET A 94 11.89 -10.79 -5.60
CA MET A 94 10.73 -11.55 -5.16
C MET A 94 9.78 -10.60 -4.43
N ARG A 95 8.51 -10.61 -4.83
CA ARG A 95 7.45 -9.82 -4.20
C ARG A 95 6.51 -10.73 -3.42
N ILE A 96 6.31 -10.39 -2.15
CA ILE A 96 5.39 -11.05 -1.24
C ILE A 96 4.38 -10.02 -0.75
N GLU A 97 3.09 -10.31 -0.92
CA GLU A 97 2.05 -9.49 -0.33
C GLU A 97 1.95 -9.76 1.17
N ILE A 98 1.92 -8.72 2.01
CA ILE A 98 1.99 -8.89 3.48
C ILE A 98 0.81 -8.26 4.22
N ALA A 99 0.09 -7.35 3.56
CA ALA A 99 -1.06 -6.68 4.11
C ALA A 99 -2.03 -6.26 3.02
N THR A 100 -3.31 -6.27 3.36
CA THR A 100 -4.27 -5.39 2.71
C THR A 100 -4.02 -3.97 3.24
N GLY A 101 -4.25 -2.94 2.42
CA GLY A 101 -4.07 -1.55 2.82
C GLY A 101 -5.01 -1.13 3.96
N ALA A 102 -5.15 0.17 4.18
CA ALA A 102 -6.05 0.71 5.19
C ALA A 102 -7.35 1.22 4.59
N VAL A 103 -8.36 1.47 5.43
CA VAL A 103 -9.54 2.25 5.02
C VAL A 103 -9.23 3.74 5.05
N ALA A 104 -8.79 4.21 6.22
CA ALA A 104 -8.71 5.63 6.57
C ALA A 104 -7.50 5.93 7.48
N ALA A 105 -6.37 5.26 7.23
CA ALA A 105 -5.13 5.50 7.96
C ALA A 105 -4.08 6.12 7.02
N PRO A 106 -3.87 7.44 7.05
CA PRO A 106 -2.95 8.13 6.15
C PRO A 106 -1.56 7.49 6.13
N GLY A 107 -1.01 7.31 4.93
CA GLY A 107 0.32 6.73 4.72
C GLY A 107 0.36 5.19 4.77
N LYS A 108 -0.69 4.52 5.25
CA LYS A 108 -0.77 3.05 5.38
C LYS A 108 -1.49 2.39 4.19
N SER A 109 -1.18 2.85 2.97
CA SER A 109 -1.78 2.31 1.75
C SER A 109 -3.30 2.38 1.78
N ASP A 110 -3.86 3.50 2.22
CA ASP A 110 -5.30 3.71 2.33
C ASP A 110 -6.01 3.53 0.97
N ALA A 111 -7.22 2.99 1.03
CA ALA A 111 -8.10 2.90 -0.12
C ALA A 111 -8.45 4.31 -0.61
N ILE A 112 -8.34 4.51 -1.93
CA ILE A 112 -8.72 5.79 -2.54
C ILE A 112 -10.24 5.82 -2.66
N ALA A 113 -10.86 6.80 -2.02
CA ALA A 113 -12.29 7.04 -2.01
C ALA A 113 -12.70 8.16 -2.98
N LEU A 114 -13.93 8.07 -3.46
CA LEU A 114 -14.60 9.15 -4.17
C LEU A 114 -15.54 9.84 -3.18
N LEU A 115 -15.37 11.15 -3.00
CA LEU A 115 -16.18 11.95 -2.09
C LEU A 115 -16.85 13.09 -2.85
N ILE A 116 -18.06 13.41 -2.43
CA ILE A 116 -18.89 14.49 -2.98
C ILE A 116 -19.53 15.25 -1.82
N HIS A 117 -20.04 16.44 -2.08
CA HIS A 117 -20.83 17.17 -1.10
C HIS A 117 -22.09 16.38 -0.68
N ASP A 118 -22.51 16.50 0.57
CA ASP A 118 -23.55 15.65 1.18
C ASP A 118 -24.94 15.79 0.54
N ASP A 119 -25.26 16.98 0.02
CA ASP A 119 -26.46 17.31 -0.74
C ASP A 119 -26.44 16.86 -2.21
N ASN A 120 -25.31 16.39 -2.73
CA ASN A 120 -25.23 15.77 -4.05
C ASN A 120 -25.97 14.41 -4.00
N PRO A 121 -27.03 14.18 -4.80
CA PRO A 121 -27.86 12.99 -4.67
C PRO A 121 -27.22 11.71 -5.21
N LEU A 122 -26.04 11.78 -5.85
CA LEU A 122 -25.35 10.62 -6.38
C LEU A 122 -24.97 9.64 -5.26
N THR A 123 -25.24 8.36 -5.45
CA THR A 123 -24.95 7.30 -4.46
C THR A 123 -23.85 6.34 -4.91
N ALA A 124 -23.65 6.21 -6.23
CA ALA A 124 -22.69 5.29 -6.81
C ALA A 124 -22.07 5.82 -8.11
N LEU A 125 -20.85 5.38 -8.39
CA LEU A 125 -20.16 5.51 -9.66
C LEU A 125 -19.60 4.16 -10.10
N THR A 126 -19.39 3.98 -11.40
CA THR A 126 -18.57 2.89 -11.93
C THR A 126 -17.13 3.37 -12.18
N LEU A 127 -16.17 2.45 -12.22
CA LEU A 127 -14.80 2.79 -12.65
C LEU A 127 -14.76 3.36 -14.07
N ASP A 128 -15.64 2.88 -14.97
CA ASP A 128 -15.79 3.46 -16.31
C ASP A 128 -16.22 4.93 -16.23
N GLN A 129 -17.27 5.25 -15.46
CA GLN A 129 -17.69 6.63 -15.29
C GLN A 129 -16.58 7.49 -14.68
N LEU A 130 -15.87 6.98 -13.67
CA LEU A 130 -14.72 7.69 -13.09
C LEU A 130 -13.63 7.95 -14.13
N ALA A 131 -13.32 6.96 -14.98
CA ALA A 131 -12.37 7.12 -16.07
C ALA A 131 -12.79 8.23 -17.03
N ARG A 132 -14.07 8.26 -17.42
CA ARG A 132 -14.61 9.27 -18.34
C ARG A 132 -14.73 10.66 -17.71
N ILE A 133 -14.73 10.78 -16.39
CA ILE A 133 -14.66 12.06 -15.67
C ILE A 133 -13.23 12.63 -15.70
N ILE A 134 -12.24 11.74 -15.54
CA ILE A 134 -10.82 12.11 -15.37
C ILE A 134 -10.07 12.20 -16.70
N ASP A 135 -10.45 11.37 -17.68
CA ASP A 135 -9.82 11.24 -18.99
C ASP A 135 -10.59 12.05 -20.05
N CYS A 136 -9.85 12.91 -20.76
CA CYS A 136 -10.33 13.77 -21.84
C CYS A 136 -9.84 13.30 -23.22
N GLY A 137 -9.30 12.08 -23.33
CA GLY A 137 -8.96 11.47 -24.60
C GLY A 137 -10.17 11.35 -25.53
N ASP A 138 -9.94 11.52 -26.85
CA ASP A 138 -11.00 11.62 -27.87
C ASP A 138 -11.96 10.41 -27.91
N GLU A 139 -11.52 9.23 -27.46
CA GLU A 139 -12.34 8.01 -27.43
C GLU A 139 -13.15 7.84 -26.13
N ALA A 140 -12.89 8.63 -25.08
CA ALA A 140 -13.41 8.40 -23.74
C ALA A 140 -14.90 8.78 -23.57
N ARG A 141 -15.50 9.54 -24.49
CA ARG A 141 -16.85 10.15 -24.31
C ARG A 141 -16.96 10.82 -22.93
N PRO A 142 -16.23 11.94 -22.73
CA PRO A 142 -16.00 12.51 -21.42
C PRO A 142 -17.31 12.88 -20.70
N ILE A 143 -17.31 12.71 -19.38
CA ILE A 143 -18.37 13.13 -18.47
C ILE A 143 -17.90 14.46 -17.87
N ALA A 144 -18.55 15.56 -18.24
CA ALA A 144 -18.11 16.89 -17.86
C ALA A 144 -19.02 17.55 -16.82
N THR A 145 -20.27 17.14 -16.77
CA THR A 145 -21.27 17.70 -15.88
C THR A 145 -21.91 16.61 -15.04
N TRP A 146 -22.47 16.99 -13.90
CA TRP A 146 -23.26 16.06 -13.09
C TRP A 146 -24.50 15.55 -13.84
N GLY A 147 -25.03 16.30 -14.80
CA GLY A 147 -26.13 15.87 -15.67
C GLY A 147 -25.78 14.68 -16.56
N ASP A 148 -24.51 14.53 -16.97
CA ASP A 148 -24.03 13.37 -17.73
C ASP A 148 -24.09 12.07 -16.90
N LEU A 149 -24.17 12.18 -15.58
CA LEU A 149 -24.39 11.09 -14.61
C LEU A 149 -25.87 10.91 -14.25
N GLY A 150 -26.79 11.63 -14.91
CA GLY A 150 -28.23 11.56 -14.70
C GLY A 150 -28.75 12.44 -13.58
N LEU A 151 -27.94 13.35 -13.01
CA LEU A 151 -28.43 14.30 -12.01
C LEU A 151 -29.30 15.38 -12.68
N THR A 152 -30.30 15.85 -11.93
CA THR A 152 -31.32 16.80 -12.42
C THR A 152 -31.32 18.09 -11.61
N GLY A 153 -32.19 19.04 -11.96
CA GLY A 153 -32.36 20.28 -11.22
C GLY A 153 -31.12 21.16 -11.27
N GLU A 154 -30.72 21.71 -10.12
CA GLU A 154 -29.57 22.61 -10.03
C GLU A 154 -28.25 21.94 -10.43
N TRP A 155 -28.14 20.62 -10.28
CA TRP A 155 -26.94 19.83 -10.58
C TRP A 155 -26.73 19.59 -12.07
N ALA A 156 -27.81 19.52 -12.86
CA ALA A 156 -27.76 19.04 -14.25
C ALA A 156 -26.73 19.77 -15.14
N ARG A 157 -26.51 21.07 -14.88
CA ARG A 157 -25.59 21.91 -15.67
C ARG A 157 -24.28 22.25 -14.94
N GLN A 158 -24.06 21.70 -13.76
CA GLN A 158 -22.87 22.01 -12.96
C GLN A 158 -21.69 21.19 -13.48
N PRO A 159 -20.54 21.83 -13.74
CA PRO A 159 -19.33 21.12 -14.13
C PRO A 159 -18.80 20.30 -12.95
N ILE A 160 -18.16 19.18 -13.26
CA ILE A 160 -17.44 18.39 -12.26
C ILE A 160 -16.02 18.94 -12.14
N ARG A 161 -15.71 19.62 -11.04
CA ARG A 161 -14.34 19.99 -10.67
C ARG A 161 -13.75 18.90 -9.79
N ILE A 162 -12.48 18.59 -9.97
CA ILE A 162 -11.83 17.46 -9.31
C ILE A 162 -10.78 17.99 -8.35
N HIS A 163 -10.79 17.53 -7.10
CA HIS A 163 -9.71 17.74 -6.14
C HIS A 163 -9.06 16.39 -5.85
N SER A 164 -7.79 16.21 -6.22
CA SER A 164 -7.13 14.90 -6.17
C SER A 164 -5.65 15.02 -5.80
N TYR A 165 -5.03 13.89 -5.47
CA TYR A 165 -3.58 13.76 -5.45
C TYR A 165 -2.95 14.26 -6.75
N ASP A 166 -1.76 14.83 -6.65
CA ASP A 166 -0.87 15.09 -7.78
C ASP A 166 -0.56 13.77 -8.52
N PHE A 167 -0.87 13.73 -9.81
CA PHE A 167 -0.75 12.57 -10.69
C PHE A 167 0.69 12.24 -11.10
N ALA A 168 1.67 13.07 -10.75
CA ALA A 168 3.09 12.74 -10.80
C ALA A 168 3.59 12.00 -9.54
N THR A 169 2.81 11.99 -8.45
CA THR A 169 3.12 11.19 -7.26
C THR A 169 2.83 9.71 -7.47
N ARG A 170 3.36 8.85 -6.59
CA ARG A 170 3.13 7.40 -6.67
C ARG A 170 1.67 7.01 -6.45
N THR A 171 0.94 7.75 -5.60
CA THR A 171 -0.49 7.51 -5.37
C THR A 171 -1.31 7.97 -6.58
N GLY A 172 -1.01 9.15 -7.12
CA GLY A 172 -1.69 9.67 -8.30
C GLY A 172 -1.43 8.81 -9.56
N LEU A 173 -0.18 8.41 -9.81
CA LEU A 173 0.14 7.49 -10.91
C LEU A 173 -0.57 6.13 -10.76
N TRP A 174 -0.67 5.59 -9.54
CA TRP A 174 -1.43 4.37 -9.29
C TRP A 174 -2.91 4.54 -9.61
N LEU A 175 -3.52 5.66 -9.17
CA LEU A 175 -4.91 6.00 -9.46
C LEU A 175 -5.16 6.11 -10.98
N GLN A 176 -4.34 6.90 -11.68
CA GLN A 176 -4.41 7.04 -13.14
C GLN A 176 -4.34 5.66 -13.81
N ASN A 177 -3.32 4.86 -13.50
CA ASN A 177 -3.17 3.54 -14.11
C ASN A 177 -4.35 2.60 -13.82
N ARG A 178 -4.94 2.69 -12.62
CA ARG A 178 -6.08 1.84 -12.21
C ARG A 178 -7.37 2.25 -12.90
N VAL A 179 -7.55 3.54 -13.19
CA VAL A 179 -8.80 4.11 -13.68
C VAL A 179 -8.81 4.29 -15.20
N THR A 180 -7.76 4.87 -15.79
CA THR A 180 -7.72 5.26 -17.21
C THR A 180 -7.06 4.20 -18.11
N ALA A 181 -6.86 2.98 -17.61
CA ALA A 181 -6.11 1.93 -18.32
C ALA A 181 -4.73 2.40 -18.85
N LYS A 182 -4.08 3.31 -18.10
CA LYS A 182 -2.79 3.97 -18.41
C LYS A 182 -2.82 5.06 -19.48
N ASP A 183 -4.00 5.50 -19.93
CA ASP A 183 -4.10 6.74 -20.71
C ASP A 183 -3.71 7.93 -19.83
N ARG A 184 -2.95 8.86 -20.42
CA ARG A 184 -2.42 10.05 -19.74
C ARG A 184 -3.06 11.36 -20.23
N ARG A 185 -4.10 11.29 -21.05
CA ARG A 185 -4.86 12.45 -21.57
C ARG A 185 -5.87 12.98 -20.55
N MET A 186 -5.39 13.28 -19.35
CA MET A 186 -6.22 13.74 -18.25
C MET A 186 -6.87 15.09 -18.57
N CYS A 187 -8.07 15.31 -18.04
CA CYS A 187 -8.78 16.59 -18.07
C CYS A 187 -8.14 17.62 -17.12
N TRP A 188 -6.92 18.06 -17.43
CA TRP A 188 -6.14 18.96 -16.56
C TRP A 188 -6.84 20.31 -16.28
N ASP A 189 -7.77 20.74 -17.15
CA ASP A 189 -8.53 21.98 -17.01
C ASP A 189 -9.49 21.99 -15.80
N ARG A 190 -9.91 20.80 -15.33
CA ARG A 190 -10.83 20.65 -14.19
C ARG A 190 -10.23 19.95 -12.99
N ILE A 191 -8.98 19.51 -13.06
CA ILE A 191 -8.28 18.82 -11.95
C ILE A 191 -7.41 19.81 -11.18
N ALA A 192 -7.76 20.01 -9.92
CA ALA A 192 -6.89 20.62 -8.92
C ALA A 192 -6.07 19.52 -8.22
N GLU A 193 -4.76 19.57 -8.42
CA GLU A 193 -3.81 18.61 -7.87
C GLU A 193 -3.22 19.07 -6.54
N TYR A 194 -3.02 18.11 -5.63
CA TYR A 194 -2.44 18.34 -4.31
C TYR A 194 -1.31 17.34 -4.04
N ASP A 195 -0.14 17.86 -3.67
CA ASP A 195 0.96 17.08 -3.10
C ASP A 195 1.12 17.38 -1.60
N ASP A 196 1.92 16.56 -0.92
CA ASP A 196 2.34 16.82 0.45
C ASP A 196 3.12 18.13 0.52
N ALA A 197 2.69 19.06 1.36
CA ALA A 197 3.35 20.36 1.52
C ALA A 197 3.95 20.48 2.92
N ARG A 198 5.22 20.91 2.98
CA ARG A 198 5.87 21.21 4.25
C ARG A 198 5.38 22.56 4.77
N ARG A 199 4.83 22.58 5.98
CA ARG A 199 4.44 23.81 6.68
C ARG A 199 5.67 24.46 7.33
N LEU A 200 5.54 25.76 7.64
CA LEU A 200 6.60 26.54 8.29
C LEU A 200 6.99 26.00 9.68
N ASP A 201 6.05 25.36 10.37
CA ASP A 201 6.25 24.70 11.66
C ASP A 201 6.96 23.32 11.55
N GLY A 202 7.31 22.90 10.33
CA GLY A 202 7.97 21.63 10.06
C GLY A 202 7.03 20.43 9.92
N THR A 203 5.72 20.61 10.12
CA THR A 203 4.71 19.55 9.89
C THR A 203 4.44 19.37 8.39
N ILE A 204 3.81 18.26 8.03
CA ILE A 204 3.37 17.99 6.65
C ILE A 204 1.85 18.22 6.56
N ALA A 205 1.45 19.01 5.58
CA ALA A 205 0.07 19.09 5.10
C ALA A 205 -0.12 17.97 4.08
N ALA A 206 -0.79 16.89 4.46
CA ALA A 206 -0.96 15.74 3.59
C ALA A 206 -1.81 16.09 2.37
N ALA A 207 -1.44 15.56 1.20
CA ALA A 207 -2.16 15.75 -0.05
C ALA A 207 -3.66 15.47 0.07
N ALA A 208 -4.03 14.39 0.77
CA ALA A 208 -5.42 14.01 1.00
C ALA A 208 -6.21 15.05 1.82
N ASP A 209 -5.59 15.62 2.87
CA ASP A 209 -6.24 16.65 3.70
C ASP A 209 -6.48 17.93 2.89
N ARG A 210 -5.50 18.31 2.08
CA ARG A 210 -5.58 19.49 1.20
C ARG A 210 -6.63 19.31 0.10
N ALA A 211 -6.71 18.12 -0.50
CA ALA A 211 -7.76 17.78 -1.46
C ALA A 211 -9.15 17.81 -0.82
N GLY A 212 -9.29 17.26 0.39
CA GLY A 212 -10.53 17.33 1.17
C GLY A 212 -10.92 18.77 1.51
N GLU A 213 -9.96 19.62 1.89
CA GLU A 213 -10.21 21.04 2.19
C GLU A 213 -10.66 21.82 0.95
N GLY A 214 -10.01 21.58 -0.20
CA GLY A 214 -10.43 22.15 -1.46
C GLY A 214 -11.86 21.75 -1.84
N GLY A 215 -12.19 20.46 -1.71
CA GLY A 215 -13.52 19.94 -1.99
C GLY A 215 -14.61 20.44 -1.05
N ARG A 216 -14.31 20.66 0.23
CA ARG A 216 -15.28 21.28 1.17
C ARG A 216 -15.62 22.72 0.79
N GLY A 217 -14.69 23.43 0.14
CA GLY A 217 -14.92 24.77 -0.40
C GLY A 217 -15.64 24.80 -1.75
N ASP A 218 -15.81 23.65 -2.41
CA ASP A 218 -16.45 23.53 -3.72
C ASP A 218 -17.61 22.52 -3.68
N ARG A 219 -18.83 23.05 -3.52
CA ARG A 219 -20.07 22.27 -3.41
C ARG A 219 -20.27 21.28 -4.58
N TYR A 220 -19.76 21.60 -5.77
CA TYR A 220 -19.93 20.78 -6.98
C TYR A 220 -18.71 19.91 -7.29
N ALA A 221 -17.75 19.79 -6.37
CA ALA A 221 -16.55 18.99 -6.56
C ALA A 221 -16.76 17.48 -6.43
N LEU A 222 -15.96 16.74 -7.20
CA LEU A 222 -15.57 15.36 -6.93
C LEU A 222 -14.20 15.38 -6.26
N VAL A 223 -14.10 14.89 -5.03
CA VAL A 223 -12.83 14.72 -4.33
C VAL A 223 -12.37 13.27 -4.47
N ILE A 224 -11.13 13.08 -4.89
CA ILE A 224 -10.49 11.77 -4.96
C ILE A 224 -9.35 11.76 -3.93
N ALA A 225 -9.65 11.24 -2.75
CA ALA A 225 -8.76 11.29 -1.59
C ALA A 225 -8.93 10.00 -0.78
N ASN A 226 -8.49 9.99 0.49
CA ASN A 226 -8.73 8.86 1.37
C ASN A 226 -10.12 8.91 2.01
N ALA A 227 -10.65 7.76 2.46
CA ALA A 227 -11.98 7.70 3.07
C ALA A 227 -12.07 8.51 4.40
N ALA A 228 -10.94 8.83 5.03
CA ALA A 228 -10.89 9.67 6.24
C ALA A 228 -11.34 11.11 5.97
N GLN A 229 -11.42 11.56 4.71
CA GLN A 229 -11.91 12.89 4.35
C GLN A 229 -13.44 12.97 4.22
N ALA A 230 -14.18 11.87 4.43
CA ALA A 230 -15.64 11.84 4.39
C ALA A 230 -16.28 12.48 5.64
N TRP A 231 -16.02 13.77 5.85
CA TRP A 231 -16.56 14.60 6.92
C TRP A 231 -16.60 16.07 6.50
N GLY A 232 -17.25 16.91 7.31
CA GLY A 232 -17.29 18.36 7.09
C GLY A 232 -18.04 18.76 5.82
N GLY A 233 -19.17 18.10 5.54
CA GLY A 233 -19.98 18.31 4.33
C GLY A 233 -19.64 17.38 3.17
N LEU A 234 -18.63 16.51 3.30
CA LEU A 234 -18.31 15.48 2.32
C LEU A 234 -18.83 14.10 2.75
N LYS A 235 -19.30 13.31 1.79
CA LYS A 235 -19.65 11.89 1.95
C LYS A 235 -18.97 11.03 0.89
N ALA A 236 -18.75 9.76 1.21
CA ALA A 236 -18.23 8.79 0.26
C ALA A 236 -19.31 8.29 -0.71
N VAL A 237 -18.91 8.01 -1.95
CA VAL A 237 -19.74 7.43 -3.02
C VAL A 237 -19.34 5.97 -3.20
N ALA A 238 -20.34 5.09 -3.38
CA ALA A 238 -20.07 3.69 -3.67
C ALA A 238 -19.43 3.53 -5.05
N LEU A 239 -18.55 2.54 -5.21
CA LEU A 239 -17.83 2.32 -6.46
C LEU A 239 -18.03 0.89 -6.96
N SER A 240 -18.28 0.74 -8.26
CA SER A 240 -18.43 -0.54 -8.94
C SER A 240 -17.37 -0.73 -10.03
N ASP A 241 -16.89 -1.96 -10.18
CA ASP A 241 -16.06 -2.44 -11.30
C ASP A 241 -16.75 -3.62 -11.99
N GLY A 242 -17.93 -3.37 -12.57
CA GLY A 242 -18.76 -4.40 -13.24
C GLY A 242 -19.63 -5.25 -12.31
N GLY A 243 -19.58 -5.01 -10.99
CA GLY A 243 -20.38 -5.70 -9.96
C GLY A 243 -21.28 -4.76 -9.15
N ALA A 244 -21.65 -5.18 -7.93
CA ALA A 244 -22.36 -4.31 -7.00
C ALA A 244 -21.47 -3.12 -6.59
N ALA A 245 -22.04 -1.92 -6.57
CA ALA A 245 -21.34 -0.75 -6.05
C ALA A 245 -21.21 -0.86 -4.52
N VAL A 246 -19.99 -0.66 -4.01
CA VAL A 246 -19.71 -0.80 -2.58
C VAL A 246 -18.95 0.43 -2.04
N LEU A 247 -19.18 0.78 -0.78
CA LEU A 247 -18.43 1.83 -0.08
C LEU A 247 -17.04 1.34 0.37
N PRO A 248 -16.06 2.23 0.61
CA PRO A 248 -14.76 1.87 1.17
C PRO A 248 -14.88 1.65 2.69
N THR A 249 -15.28 0.45 3.10
CA THR A 249 -15.41 0.05 4.51
C THR A 249 -14.32 -0.94 4.89
N ALA A 250 -14.11 -1.18 6.19
CA ALA A 250 -13.14 -2.20 6.63
C ALA A 250 -13.42 -3.57 6.00
N ALA A 251 -14.71 -3.96 5.91
CA ALA A 251 -15.10 -5.23 5.31
C ALA A 251 -14.78 -5.28 3.80
N THR A 252 -15.20 -4.27 3.04
CA THR A 252 -15.07 -4.25 1.57
C THR A 252 -13.63 -3.98 1.09
N VAL A 253 -12.82 -3.32 1.92
CA VAL A 253 -11.38 -3.17 1.68
C VAL A 253 -10.65 -4.48 2.03
N ALA A 254 -10.96 -5.11 3.18
CA ALA A 254 -10.34 -6.36 3.60
C ALA A 254 -10.60 -7.51 2.62
N ASP A 255 -11.85 -7.66 2.15
CA ASP A 255 -12.23 -8.70 1.19
C ASP A 255 -11.92 -8.33 -0.28
N ARG A 256 -11.48 -7.08 -0.51
CA ARG A 256 -11.08 -6.50 -1.80
C ARG A 256 -12.20 -6.38 -2.82
N SER A 257 -13.46 -6.36 -2.37
CA SER A 257 -14.60 -6.00 -3.21
C SER A 257 -14.58 -4.51 -3.57
N TYR A 258 -13.98 -3.63 -2.75
CA TYR A 258 -13.83 -2.22 -3.08
C TYR A 258 -12.77 -1.99 -4.18
N PRO A 259 -13.11 -1.40 -5.35
CA PRO A 259 -12.24 -1.43 -6.54
C PRO A 259 -10.90 -0.69 -6.44
N LEU A 260 -10.81 0.31 -5.55
CA LEU A 260 -9.63 1.14 -5.35
C LEU A 260 -8.87 0.77 -4.05
N THR A 261 -8.97 -0.49 -3.65
CA THR A 261 -8.18 -1.07 -2.54
C THR A 261 -6.70 -1.18 -2.91
N ARG A 262 -5.84 -0.70 -2.01
CA ARG A 262 -4.37 -0.80 -2.12
C ARG A 262 -3.82 -1.88 -1.19
N ARG A 263 -2.54 -2.19 -1.34
CA ARG A 263 -1.86 -3.32 -0.68
C ARG A 263 -0.45 -2.93 -0.28
N ALA A 264 0.11 -3.65 0.69
CA ALA A 264 1.50 -3.54 1.08
C ALA A 264 2.25 -4.85 0.83
N TYR A 265 3.55 -4.72 0.57
CA TYR A 265 4.40 -5.80 0.09
C TYR A 265 5.74 -5.81 0.82
N ALA A 266 6.28 -7.00 1.02
CA ALA A 266 7.69 -7.24 1.27
C ALA A 266 8.36 -7.61 -0.05
N PHE A 267 9.53 -7.03 -0.29
CA PHE A 267 10.43 -7.43 -1.37
C PHE A 267 11.72 -8.00 -0.78
N VAL A 268 12.24 -9.04 -1.42
CA VAL A 268 13.52 -9.65 -1.04
C VAL A 268 14.35 -9.94 -2.28
N ASP A 269 15.67 -9.86 -2.12
CA ASP A 269 16.62 -10.26 -3.14
C ASP A 269 16.74 -11.79 -3.16
N ARG A 270 16.12 -12.41 -4.17
CA ARG A 270 16.24 -13.86 -4.43
C ARG A 270 16.67 -14.07 -5.88
N ALA A 271 17.96 -14.36 -6.08
CA ALA A 271 18.48 -14.76 -7.38
C ALA A 271 17.76 -16.01 -7.92
N PRO A 272 17.47 -16.09 -9.23
CA PRO A 272 16.81 -17.25 -9.84
C PRO A 272 17.55 -18.56 -9.54
N GLY A 273 16.80 -19.60 -9.16
CA GLY A 273 17.34 -20.91 -8.82
C GLY A 273 18.17 -20.96 -7.53
N LYS A 274 18.15 -19.90 -6.71
CA LYS A 274 18.75 -19.88 -5.38
C LYS A 274 17.67 -19.85 -4.30
N PRO A 275 17.87 -20.55 -3.17
CA PRO A 275 16.97 -20.43 -2.04
C PRO A 275 17.07 -19.03 -1.43
N LEU A 276 15.96 -18.53 -0.89
CA LEU A 276 15.98 -17.36 -0.02
C LEU A 276 16.77 -17.68 1.25
N ALA A 277 17.45 -16.69 1.83
CA ALA A 277 18.13 -16.85 3.11
C ALA A 277 17.16 -17.43 4.16
N PRO A 278 17.50 -18.54 4.85
CA PRO A 278 16.55 -19.25 5.69
C PRO A 278 15.92 -18.40 6.79
N HIS A 279 16.69 -17.50 7.40
CA HIS A 279 16.21 -16.60 8.46
C HIS A 279 15.23 -15.53 7.92
N VAL A 280 15.48 -14.98 6.72
CA VAL A 280 14.55 -14.05 6.05
C VAL A 280 13.26 -14.77 5.69
N LYS A 281 13.37 -15.98 5.12
CA LYS A 281 12.21 -16.81 4.78
C LYS A 281 11.36 -17.12 6.01
N ALA A 282 11.98 -17.57 7.10
CA ALA A 282 11.28 -17.91 8.33
C ALA A 282 10.57 -16.69 8.95
N PHE A 283 11.20 -15.51 8.94
CA PHE A 283 10.56 -14.29 9.41
C PHE A 283 9.37 -13.86 8.55
N LEU A 284 9.47 -13.94 7.21
CA LEU A 284 8.33 -13.65 6.32
C LEU A 284 7.20 -14.67 6.49
N GLN A 285 7.51 -15.95 6.70
CA GLN A 285 6.51 -16.97 7.04
C GLN A 285 5.81 -16.65 8.38
N PHE A 286 6.57 -16.18 9.38
CA PHE A 286 5.99 -15.69 10.64
C PHE A 286 5.08 -14.48 10.42
N ALA A 287 5.49 -13.47 9.65
CA ALA A 287 4.68 -12.30 9.35
C ALA A 287 3.36 -12.66 8.64
N LEU A 288 3.38 -13.69 7.78
CA LEU A 288 2.21 -14.23 7.07
C LEU A 288 1.37 -15.21 7.92
N SER A 289 1.89 -15.66 9.06
CA SER A 289 1.17 -16.58 9.95
C SER A 289 -0.04 -15.92 10.60
N ALA A 290 -0.91 -16.72 11.22
CA ALA A 290 -2.05 -16.20 11.98
C ALA A 290 -1.60 -15.25 13.12
N GLU A 291 -0.46 -15.53 13.77
CA GLU A 291 0.10 -14.66 14.80
C GLU A 291 0.61 -13.34 14.22
N GLY A 292 1.39 -13.41 13.14
CA GLY A 292 1.91 -12.22 12.45
C GLY A 292 0.78 -11.32 11.93
N GLN A 293 -0.24 -11.89 11.30
CA GLN A 293 -1.38 -11.12 10.80
C GLN A 293 -2.21 -10.50 11.93
N LYS A 294 -2.31 -11.15 13.10
CA LYS A 294 -2.94 -10.55 14.30
C LYS A 294 -2.14 -9.37 14.85
N LEU A 295 -0.81 -9.45 14.85
CA LEU A 295 0.06 -8.35 15.28
C LEU A 295 0.01 -7.15 14.32
N LEU A 296 -0.20 -7.43 13.03
CA LEU A 296 -0.44 -6.40 12.03
C LEU A 296 -1.76 -5.67 12.28
N GLU A 297 -2.84 -6.40 12.54
CA GLU A 297 -4.15 -5.81 12.82
C GLU A 297 -4.14 -4.88 14.05
N ALA A 298 -3.33 -5.22 15.07
CA ALA A 298 -3.15 -4.40 16.27
C ALA A 298 -2.52 -3.02 16.03
N ASP A 299 -2.02 -2.75 14.83
CA ASP A 299 -1.54 -1.43 14.38
C ASP A 299 -2.67 -0.41 14.15
N ASN A 300 -3.94 -0.85 14.17
CA ASN A 300 -5.12 -0.03 13.88
C ASN A 300 -5.01 0.75 12.57
N GLY A 301 -4.44 0.13 11.53
CA GLY A 301 -4.19 0.77 10.25
C GLY A 301 -4.31 -0.21 9.09
N TYR A 302 -3.26 -0.98 8.86
CA TYR A 302 -3.28 -2.04 7.85
C TYR A 302 -4.30 -3.12 8.19
N LEU A 303 -4.96 -3.64 7.16
CA LEU A 303 -5.88 -4.76 7.29
C LEU A 303 -5.15 -6.08 7.02
N PRO A 304 -5.41 -7.14 7.81
CA PRO A 304 -4.78 -8.43 7.58
C PRO A 304 -5.17 -9.02 6.23
N LEU A 305 -4.32 -9.91 5.73
CA LEU A 305 -4.62 -10.75 4.58
C LEU A 305 -5.68 -11.79 4.95
N ASP A 306 -6.58 -12.08 4.02
CA ASP A 306 -7.39 -13.29 4.10
C ASP A 306 -6.49 -14.54 4.16
N ARG A 307 -6.92 -15.57 4.89
CA ARG A 307 -6.14 -16.79 5.12
C ARG A 307 -5.72 -17.47 3.82
N ARG A 308 -6.56 -17.46 2.79
CA ARG A 308 -6.24 -18.05 1.48
C ARG A 308 -5.13 -17.26 0.79
N ILE A 309 -5.14 -15.94 0.92
CA ILE A 309 -4.12 -15.06 0.32
C ILE A 309 -2.80 -15.25 1.06
N ALA A 310 -2.80 -15.20 2.39
CA ALA A 310 -1.60 -15.46 3.20
C ALA A 310 -0.98 -16.82 2.88
N ALA A 311 -1.78 -17.88 2.79
CA ALA A 311 -1.31 -19.22 2.42
C ALA A 311 -0.68 -19.25 1.01
N ALA A 312 -1.27 -18.55 0.04
CA ALA A 312 -0.70 -18.43 -1.30
C ALA A 312 0.64 -17.69 -1.29
N GLN A 313 0.82 -16.67 -0.43
CA GLN A 313 2.09 -15.97 -0.28
C GLN A 313 3.16 -16.85 0.39
N VAL A 314 2.78 -17.68 1.37
CA VAL A 314 3.68 -18.69 1.96
C VAL A 314 4.14 -19.69 0.89
N ALA A 315 3.25 -20.15 0.01
CA ALA A 315 3.63 -21.05 -1.08
C ALA A 315 4.64 -20.41 -2.06
N ILE A 316 4.58 -19.09 -2.29
CA ILE A 316 5.57 -18.36 -3.09
C ILE A 316 6.94 -18.34 -2.38
N LEU A 317 6.98 -18.17 -1.05
CA LEU A 317 8.22 -18.26 -0.27
C LEU A 317 8.84 -19.66 -0.29
N GLU A 318 8.00 -20.69 -0.46
CA GLU A 318 8.40 -22.09 -0.52
C GLU A 318 8.83 -22.55 -1.91
N SER A 319 8.49 -21.81 -2.97
CA SER A 319 8.92 -22.18 -4.32
C SER A 319 10.43 -22.04 -4.47
N GLU A 320 11.07 -23.07 -5.01
CA GLU A 320 12.49 -23.05 -5.42
C GLU A 320 12.69 -22.45 -6.82
N LYS A 321 11.58 -22.14 -7.50
CA LYS A 321 11.51 -21.44 -8.79
C LYS A 321 11.09 -20.01 -8.56
#